data_AF-A0AAW9BT26-F1
#
_entry.id   AF-A0AAW9BT26-F1
#
_cell.length_a   1.000
_cell.length_b   1.000
_cell.length_c   1.000
_cell.angle_alpha   90.00
_cell.angle_beta   90.00
_cell.angle_gamma   90.00
#
_symmetry.space_group_name_H-M   'P 1'
#
loop_
_entity.id
_entity.type
_entity.pdbx_description
1 polymer ?
#
loop_
_entity_poly.entity_id
_entity_poly.type
_entity_poly.pdbx_seq_one_letter_code
_entity_poly.pdbx_strand_id
1 'polypeptide(L)'
;SVGINLFRVLMTYLKPVMPALAARTEAFLNQELTWEGIGQPLTGHEITKFKALFNRIDPKNIEAMIEASKEDAAAEMAAKEKAEAAKTETELSKDPIADEIEFDTFAQVDLRIARIISCEEVPKANKLLKFQLDIGGETRQVFSGIKSAYKPEELEGKLTVMVANLKPRKMKFGMSEGMILAAGPGGSD
;
A
#
# COMPACT_ATOMS: atom_id res chain seq x y z
N SER A 1 -2.21 40.56 40.72
CA SER A 1 -1.67 41.27 39.55
C SER A 1 -2.47 40.88 38.30
N VAL A 2 -2.90 41.85 37.50
CA VAL A 2 -3.67 41.59 36.25
C VAL A 2 -2.80 40.87 35.21
N GLY A 3 -1.54 41.29 35.04
CA GLY A 3 -0.63 40.70 34.04
C GLY A 3 -0.34 39.21 34.27
N ILE A 4 -0.20 38.79 35.53
CA ILE A 4 0.01 37.37 35.89
C ILE A 4 -1.23 36.53 35.55
N ASN A 5 -2.43 37.06 35.82
CA ASN A 5 -3.67 36.36 35.50
C ASN A 5 -3.87 36.25 33.98
N LEU A 6 -3.57 37.30 33.21
CA LEU A 6 -3.62 37.24 31.74
C LEU A 6 -2.58 36.25 31.18
N PHE A 7 -1.36 36.26 31.72
CA PHE A 7 -0.32 35.30 31.35
C PHE A 7 -0.75 33.85 31.62
N ARG A 8 -1.37 33.58 32.78
CA ARG A 8 -1.95 32.26 33.12
C ARG A 8 -2.95 31.82 32.05
N VAL A 9 -3.91 32.68 31.68
CA VAL A 9 -4.95 32.36 30.70
C VAL A 9 -4.35 32.04 29.33
N LEU A 10 -3.42 32.87 28.84
CA LEU A 10 -2.72 32.63 27.58
C LEU A 10 -1.94 31.30 27.60
N MET A 11 -1.27 31.00 28.72
CA MET A 11 -0.52 29.76 28.86
C MET A 11 -1.42 28.53 28.97
N THR A 12 -2.62 28.64 29.55
CA THR A 12 -3.61 27.56 29.52
C THR A 12 -4.02 27.24 28.08
N TYR A 13 -4.24 28.26 27.24
CA TYR A 13 -4.55 28.06 25.82
C TYR A 13 -3.41 27.45 25.02
N LEU A 14 -2.15 27.77 25.38
CA LEU A 14 -0.97 27.26 24.69
C LEU A 14 -0.49 25.90 25.22
N LYS A 15 -1.04 25.38 26.32
CA LYS A 15 -0.68 24.06 26.90
C LYS A 15 -0.67 22.90 25.90
N PRO A 16 -1.66 22.71 25.00
CA PRO A 16 -1.62 21.61 24.02
C PRO A 16 -0.54 21.79 22.94
N VAL A 17 -0.08 23.02 22.68
CA VAL A 17 0.91 23.31 21.63
C VAL A 17 2.33 23.39 22.20
N MET A 18 2.48 23.89 23.42
CA MET A 18 3.75 24.10 24.10
C MET A 18 3.74 23.50 25.53
N PRO A 19 3.68 22.16 25.66
CA PRO A 19 3.52 21.50 26.96
C PRO A 19 4.71 21.76 27.90
N ALA A 20 5.94 21.85 27.37
CA ALA A 20 7.13 22.14 28.16
C ALA A 20 7.12 23.57 28.74
N LEU A 21 6.58 24.54 27.98
CA LEU A 21 6.44 25.92 28.46
C LEU A 21 5.33 26.03 29.49
N ALA A 22 4.22 25.31 29.28
CA ALA A 22 3.13 25.22 30.24
C ALA A 22 3.63 24.66 31.58
N ALA A 23 4.39 23.57 31.58
CA ALA A 23 4.96 22.99 32.81
C ALA A 23 5.87 23.98 33.56
N ARG A 24 6.70 24.75 32.85
CA ARG A 24 7.53 25.80 33.46
C ARG A 24 6.69 26.94 34.04
N THR A 25 5.57 27.26 33.39
CA THR A 25 4.61 28.25 33.87
C THR A 25 3.87 27.76 35.11
N GLU A 26 3.46 26.49 35.14
CA GLU A 26 2.83 25.86 36.31
C GLU A 26 3.76 25.86 37.52
N ALA A 27 5.05 25.58 37.31
CA ALA A 27 6.08 25.68 38.35
C ALA A 27 6.28 27.13 38.84
N PHE A 28 6.22 28.11 37.94
CA PHE A 28 6.30 29.54 38.30
C PHE A 28 5.07 30.00 39.09
N LEU A 29 3.88 29.63 38.62
CA LEU A 29 2.60 29.97 39.21
C LEU A 29 2.23 29.06 40.39
N ASN A 30 3.02 28.03 40.71
CA ASN A 30 2.72 27.03 41.74
C ASN A 30 1.29 26.46 41.66
N GLN A 31 0.79 26.26 40.44
CA GLN A 31 -0.60 25.88 40.17
C GLN A 31 -0.70 25.22 38.79
N GLU A 32 -1.55 24.20 38.66
CA GLU A 32 -1.74 23.48 37.40
C GLU A 32 -2.69 24.24 36.44
N LEU A 33 -2.28 24.44 35.19
CA LEU A 33 -3.09 25.10 34.18
C LEU A 33 -4.18 24.15 33.67
N THR A 34 -5.41 24.35 34.12
CA THR A 34 -6.60 23.61 33.66
C THR A 34 -7.59 24.56 32.97
N TRP A 35 -8.32 24.03 32.00
CA TRP A 35 -9.32 24.80 31.25
C TRP A 35 -10.50 25.24 32.12
N GLU A 36 -10.86 24.42 33.10
CA GLU A 36 -11.94 24.70 34.06
C GLU A 36 -11.58 25.86 35.01
N GLY A 37 -10.30 26.01 35.35
CA GLY A 37 -9.82 27.04 36.29
C GLY A 37 -9.66 28.44 35.70
N ILE A 38 -9.89 28.63 34.39
CA ILE A 38 -9.65 29.90 33.70
C ILE A 38 -10.50 31.05 34.27
N GLY A 39 -11.75 30.76 34.63
CA GLY A 39 -12.71 31.76 35.10
C GLY A 39 -12.45 32.30 36.52
N GLN A 40 -11.58 31.66 37.30
CA GLN A 40 -11.27 32.06 38.67
C GLN A 40 -9.87 32.68 38.75
N PRO A 41 -9.73 33.99 38.98
CA PRO A 41 -8.42 34.63 39.05
C PRO A 41 -7.63 34.19 40.30
N LEU A 42 -6.31 34.09 40.18
CA LEU A 42 -5.41 33.91 41.32
C LEU A 42 -5.28 35.23 42.08
N THR A 43 -5.86 35.28 43.28
CA THR A 43 -5.79 36.43 44.22
C THR A 43 -5.16 35.98 45.54
N GLY A 44 -4.17 36.71 46.04
CA GLY A 44 -3.47 36.34 47.28
C GLY A 44 -2.56 35.12 47.17
N HIS A 45 -2.26 34.69 45.93
CA HIS A 45 -1.49 33.49 45.63
C HIS A 45 0.02 33.74 45.64
N GLU A 46 0.79 32.82 46.24
CA GLU A 46 2.25 32.89 46.28
C GLU A 46 2.84 32.32 44.99
N ILE A 47 3.64 33.14 44.31
CA ILE A 47 4.37 32.77 43.09
C ILE A 47 5.81 32.41 43.43
N THR A 48 6.40 31.49 42.68
CA THR A 48 7.81 31.12 42.87
C THR A 48 8.75 32.10 42.18
N LYS A 49 10.06 31.98 42.42
CA LYS A 49 11.05 32.85 41.80
C LYS A 49 11.08 32.63 40.28
N PHE A 50 10.96 33.73 39.53
CA PHE A 50 10.99 33.70 38.08
C PHE A 50 12.28 33.06 37.54
N LYS A 51 12.14 32.13 36.60
CA LYS A 51 13.20 31.52 35.81
C LYS A 51 12.92 31.81 34.33
N ALA A 52 13.94 32.19 33.57
CA ALA A 52 13.80 32.47 32.14
C ALA A 52 13.15 31.27 31.41
N LEU A 53 12.03 31.55 30.73
CA LEU A 53 11.21 30.52 30.09
C LEU A 53 11.72 30.15 28.69
N PHE A 54 12.33 31.11 27.99
CA PHE A 54 13.03 30.92 26.73
C PHE A 54 14.32 31.71 26.73
N ASN A 55 15.29 31.18 25.97
CA ASN A 55 16.43 31.95 25.52
C ASN A 55 16.21 32.24 24.03
N ARG A 56 16.67 33.41 23.59
CA ARG A 56 16.71 33.72 22.16
C ARG A 56 17.55 32.65 21.46
N ILE A 57 17.07 32.17 20.33
CA ILE A 57 17.85 31.24 19.50
C ILE A 57 19.04 32.02 18.93
N ASP A 58 20.25 31.56 19.21
CA ASP A 58 21.46 32.12 18.63
C ASP A 58 21.56 31.79 17.13
N PRO A 59 21.90 32.76 16.27
CA PRO A 59 22.04 32.53 14.83
C PRO A 59 22.98 31.36 14.47
N LYS A 60 24.04 31.17 15.27
CA LYS A 60 25.00 30.07 15.11
C LYS A 60 24.38 28.68 15.29
N ASN A 61 23.35 28.57 16.14
CA ASN A 61 22.65 27.30 16.36
C ASN A 61 21.69 26.98 15.20
N ILE A 62 21.21 28.01 14.49
CA ILE A 62 20.40 27.84 13.27
C ILE A 62 21.28 27.29 12.15
N GLU A 63 22.47 27.86 11.96
CA GLU A 63 23.44 27.40 10.96
C GLU A 63 23.86 25.95 11.23
N ALA A 64 24.17 25.60 12.47
CA ALA A 64 24.53 24.23 12.85
C ALA A 64 23.38 23.23 12.61
N MET A 65 22.12 23.63 12.87
CA MET A 65 20.95 22.77 12.64
C MET A 65 20.66 22.56 11.15
N ILE A 66 20.91 23.59 10.33
CA ILE A 66 20.76 23.50 8.86
C ILE A 66 21.85 22.60 8.26
N GLU A 67 23.10 22.72 8.70
CA GLU A 67 24.18 21.83 8.22
C GLU A 67 23.94 20.37 8.64
N ALA A 68 23.53 20.12 9.89
CA ALA A 68 23.16 18.77 10.33
C ALA A 68 21.99 18.19 9.51
N SER A 69 21.01 19.02 9.12
CA SER A 69 19.88 18.59 8.28
C SER A 69 20.28 18.29 6.83
N LYS A 70 21.37 18.86 6.30
CA LYS A 70 21.86 18.56 4.95
C LYS A 70 22.52 17.19 4.86
N GLU A 71 23.25 16.78 5.90
CA GLU A 71 23.87 15.46 5.95
C GLU A 71 22.82 14.34 6.08
N ASP A 72 21.78 14.55 6.90
CA ASP A 72 20.64 13.62 7.02
C ASP A 72 19.78 13.59 5.75
N ALA A 73 19.56 14.73 5.08
CA ALA A 73 18.82 14.80 3.82
C ALA A 73 19.56 14.08 2.66
N ALA A 74 20.89 14.13 2.61
CA ALA A 74 21.67 13.42 1.62
C ALA A 74 21.64 11.89 1.84
N ALA A 75 21.66 11.45 3.10
CA ALA A 75 21.53 10.03 3.45
C ALA A 75 20.11 9.49 3.19
N GLU A 76 19.06 10.28 3.45
CA GLU A 76 17.67 9.92 3.11
C GLU A 76 17.41 9.90 1.60
N MET A 77 18.02 10.81 0.82
CA MET A 77 17.91 10.80 -0.64
C MET A 77 18.60 9.57 -1.26
N ALA A 78 19.79 9.18 -0.78
CA ALA A 78 20.49 7.98 -1.25
C ALA A 78 19.77 6.67 -0.86
N ALA A 79 19.05 6.66 0.27
CA ALA A 79 18.21 5.53 0.67
C ALA A 79 16.90 5.45 -0.13
N LYS A 80 16.31 6.61 -0.49
CA LYS A 80 15.15 6.67 -1.38
C LYS A 80 15.49 6.26 -2.80
N GLU A 81 16.60 6.69 -3.39
CA GLU A 81 17.01 6.28 -4.74
C GLU A 81 17.25 4.77 -4.86
N LYS A 82 17.82 4.11 -3.83
CA LYS A 82 17.97 2.65 -3.82
C LYS A 82 16.64 1.89 -3.61
N ALA A 83 15.69 2.47 -2.89
CA ALA A 83 14.36 1.90 -2.71
C ALA A 83 13.43 2.13 -3.93
N GLU A 84 13.68 3.19 -4.70
CA GLU A 84 12.96 3.52 -5.93
C GLU A 84 13.48 2.69 -7.11
N ALA A 85 14.79 2.46 -7.22
CA ALA A 85 15.37 1.56 -8.22
C ALA A 85 14.90 0.09 -8.08
N ALA A 86 14.53 -0.35 -6.87
CA ALA A 86 13.95 -1.68 -6.63
C ALA A 86 12.44 -1.77 -6.93
N LYS A 87 11.77 -0.65 -7.23
CA LYS A 87 10.33 -0.60 -7.59
C LYS A 87 10.07 -0.25 -9.06
N THR A 88 11.10 -0.01 -9.87
CA THR A 88 10.96 0.44 -11.26
C THR A 88 10.89 -0.71 -12.27
N GLU A 89 11.12 -1.98 -11.88
CA GLU A 89 10.79 -3.11 -12.75
C GLU A 89 9.29 -3.44 -12.65
N THR A 90 8.46 -2.60 -13.27
CA THR A 90 7.04 -2.93 -13.48
C THR A 90 6.92 -4.08 -14.48
N GLU A 91 5.85 -4.89 -14.44
CA GLU A 91 5.64 -5.96 -15.43
C GLU A 91 5.65 -5.43 -16.88
N LEU A 92 5.26 -4.16 -17.08
CA LEU A 92 5.36 -3.43 -18.36
C LEU A 92 6.80 -3.18 -18.84
N SER A 93 7.78 -3.19 -17.93
CA SER A 93 9.21 -3.11 -18.27
C SER A 93 9.81 -4.47 -18.64
N LYS A 94 9.21 -5.58 -18.16
CA LYS A 94 9.64 -6.95 -18.49
C LYS A 94 8.98 -7.47 -19.76
N ASP A 95 7.71 -7.14 -19.97
CA ASP A 95 6.93 -7.47 -21.16
C ASP A 95 6.19 -6.20 -21.64
N PRO A 96 6.79 -5.44 -22.59
CA PRO A 96 6.17 -4.22 -23.09
C PRO A 96 4.87 -4.51 -23.83
N ILE A 97 3.96 -3.55 -23.81
CA ILE A 97 2.69 -3.64 -24.53
C ILE A 97 3.00 -3.90 -26.02
N ALA A 98 2.42 -4.97 -26.55
CA ALA A 98 2.54 -5.30 -27.97
C ALA A 98 1.92 -4.20 -28.85
N ASP A 99 2.28 -4.19 -30.13
CA ASP A 99 1.75 -3.23 -31.10
C ASP A 99 0.20 -3.27 -31.15
N GLU A 100 -0.39 -2.12 -31.48
CA GLU A 100 -1.84 -1.99 -31.63
C GLU A 100 -2.36 -2.93 -32.73
N ILE A 101 -3.49 -3.59 -32.45
CA ILE A 101 -4.18 -4.45 -33.42
C ILE A 101 -5.49 -3.81 -33.87
N GLU A 102 -5.85 -4.06 -35.12
CA GLU A 102 -7.16 -3.67 -35.66
C GLU A 102 -8.30 -4.47 -35.03
N PHE A 103 -9.48 -3.85 -34.94
CA PHE A 103 -10.67 -4.46 -34.36
C PHE A 103 -11.03 -5.82 -34.99
N ASP A 104 -10.88 -5.94 -36.31
CA ASP A 104 -11.18 -7.19 -37.03
C ASP A 104 -10.32 -8.37 -36.56
N THR A 105 -9.11 -8.10 -36.07
CA THR A 105 -8.22 -9.13 -35.50
C THR A 105 -8.75 -9.61 -34.16
N PHE A 106 -9.25 -8.70 -33.32
CA PHE A 106 -9.89 -9.05 -32.06
C PHE A 106 -11.21 -9.83 -32.29
N ALA A 107 -12.03 -9.39 -33.24
CA ALA A 107 -13.30 -10.02 -33.58
C ALA A 107 -13.15 -11.45 -34.14
N GLN A 108 -11.98 -11.79 -34.69
CA GLN A 108 -11.67 -13.16 -35.12
C GLN A 108 -11.46 -14.13 -33.95
N VAL A 109 -11.22 -13.67 -32.72
CA VAL A 109 -11.02 -14.54 -31.56
C VAL A 109 -12.38 -14.87 -30.94
N ASP A 110 -12.75 -16.15 -30.90
CA ASP A 110 -14.01 -16.59 -30.30
C ASP A 110 -13.82 -16.81 -28.80
N LEU A 111 -14.19 -15.81 -28.01
CA LEU A 111 -14.16 -15.86 -26.54
C LEU A 111 -15.53 -16.29 -26.00
N ARG A 112 -15.56 -17.41 -25.27
CA ARG A 112 -16.76 -17.95 -24.64
C ARG A 112 -16.60 -18.06 -23.13
N ILE A 113 -17.69 -17.83 -22.40
CA ILE A 113 -17.76 -18.19 -20.99
C ILE A 113 -18.03 -19.68 -20.91
N ALA A 114 -17.15 -20.39 -20.22
CA ALA A 114 -17.26 -21.82 -20.00
C ALA A 114 -17.37 -22.12 -18.50
N ARG A 115 -18.18 -23.12 -18.16
CA ARG A 115 -18.27 -23.65 -16.80
C ARG A 115 -17.31 -24.80 -16.62
N ILE A 116 -16.54 -24.78 -15.55
CA ILE A 116 -15.63 -25.88 -15.21
C ILE A 116 -16.46 -27.02 -14.62
N ILE A 117 -16.57 -28.14 -15.35
CA ILE A 117 -17.26 -29.35 -14.91
C ILE A 117 -16.37 -30.16 -13.97
N SER A 118 -15.12 -30.38 -14.37
CA SER A 118 -14.12 -31.08 -13.57
C SER A 118 -12.72 -30.53 -13.83
N CYS A 119 -11.88 -30.59 -12.80
CA CYS A 119 -10.48 -30.22 -12.87
C CYS A 119 -9.62 -31.35 -12.27
N GLU A 120 -8.73 -31.92 -13.07
CA GLU A 120 -7.86 -33.03 -12.67
C GLU A 120 -6.39 -32.65 -12.79
N GLU A 121 -5.57 -33.13 -11.85
CA GLU A 121 -4.12 -33.05 -12.01
C GLU A 121 -3.64 -34.02 -13.07
N VAL A 122 -2.72 -33.58 -13.92
CA VAL A 122 -2.12 -34.45 -14.93
C VAL A 122 -0.95 -35.22 -14.31
N PRO A 123 -1.01 -36.56 -14.22
CA PRO A 123 0.10 -37.34 -13.69
C PRO A 123 1.34 -37.14 -14.58
N LYS A 124 2.46 -36.76 -13.95
CA LYS A 124 3.76 -36.41 -14.58
C LYS A 124 3.87 -34.99 -15.17
N ALA A 125 2.91 -34.09 -14.95
CA ALA A 125 3.06 -32.67 -15.31
C ALA A 125 3.02 -31.77 -14.07
N ASN A 126 4.17 -31.17 -13.73
CA ASN A 126 4.30 -30.36 -12.51
C ASN A 126 3.56 -29.01 -12.59
N LYS A 127 3.21 -28.54 -13.79
CA LYS A 127 2.59 -27.23 -14.02
C LYS A 127 1.20 -27.28 -14.68
N LEU A 128 0.72 -28.45 -15.11
CA LEU A 128 -0.51 -28.56 -15.91
C LEU A 128 -1.68 -29.15 -15.12
N LEU A 129 -2.84 -28.54 -15.29
CA LEU A 129 -4.15 -29.05 -14.89
C LEU A 129 -4.98 -29.35 -16.15
N LYS A 130 -5.80 -30.40 -16.08
CA LYS A 130 -6.73 -30.83 -17.12
C LYS A 130 -8.14 -30.39 -16.74
N PHE A 131 -8.80 -29.67 -17.63
CA PHE A 131 -10.15 -29.14 -17.45
C PHE A 131 -11.12 -29.80 -18.43
N GLN A 132 -12.31 -30.14 -17.92
CA GLN A 132 -13.52 -30.37 -18.71
C GLN A 132 -14.39 -29.13 -18.61
N LEU A 133 -14.59 -28.43 -19.73
CA LEU A 133 -15.30 -27.16 -19.78
C LEU A 133 -16.62 -27.32 -20.56
N ASP A 134 -17.73 -26.90 -19.97
CA ASP A 134 -19.04 -26.79 -20.64
C ASP A 134 -19.22 -25.38 -21.20
N ILE A 135 -19.42 -25.26 -22.52
CA ILE A 135 -19.72 -23.99 -23.19
C ILE A 135 -21.22 -23.80 -23.49
N GLY A 136 -22.10 -24.56 -22.84
CA GLY A 136 -23.56 -24.43 -22.95
C GLY A 136 -24.17 -25.37 -24.00
N GLY A 137 -23.56 -26.52 -24.25
CA GLY A 137 -24.05 -27.51 -25.22
C GLY A 137 -22.98 -28.43 -25.81
N GLU A 138 -21.70 -28.10 -25.62
CA GLU A 138 -20.55 -28.93 -25.97
C GLU A 138 -19.59 -28.92 -24.79
N THR A 139 -18.97 -30.06 -24.51
CA THR A 139 -17.90 -30.17 -23.51
C THR A 139 -16.56 -30.24 -24.23
N ARG A 140 -15.60 -29.41 -23.80
CA ARG A 140 -14.24 -29.39 -24.37
C ARG A 140 -13.18 -29.67 -23.35
N GLN A 141 -12.12 -30.32 -23.82
CA GLN A 141 -10.95 -30.60 -23.00
C GLN A 141 -9.87 -29.54 -23.21
N VAL A 142 -9.41 -28.93 -22.11
CA VAL A 142 -8.35 -27.92 -22.13
C VAL A 142 -7.30 -28.23 -21.08
N PHE A 143 -6.03 -28.00 -21.42
CA PHE A 143 -4.92 -28.06 -20.46
C PHE A 143 -4.45 -26.64 -20.14
N SER A 144 -4.33 -26.30 -18.86
CA SER A 144 -3.84 -24.99 -18.44
C SER A 144 -2.67 -25.09 -17.45
N GLY A 145 -1.72 -24.16 -17.58
CA GLY A 145 -0.46 -24.09 -16.83
C GLY A 145 -0.56 -23.50 -15.43
N ILE A 146 -1.73 -23.53 -14.81
CA ILE A 146 -2.05 -22.74 -13.60
C ILE A 146 -2.01 -23.56 -12.30
N LYS A 147 -1.38 -24.75 -12.32
CA LYS A 147 -1.31 -25.65 -11.15
C LYS A 147 -0.66 -24.99 -9.92
N SER A 148 0.30 -24.08 -10.12
CA SER A 148 0.98 -23.38 -9.03
C SER A 148 0.11 -22.31 -8.36
N ALA A 149 -0.89 -21.79 -9.06
CA ALA A 149 -1.73 -20.68 -8.57
C ALA A 149 -3.06 -21.15 -7.97
N TYR A 150 -3.58 -22.31 -8.40
CA TYR A 150 -4.91 -22.77 -8.01
C TYR A 150 -4.97 -24.27 -7.77
N LYS A 151 -5.73 -24.67 -6.76
CA LYS A 151 -6.06 -26.07 -6.50
C LYS A 151 -7.24 -26.52 -7.36
N PRO A 152 -7.25 -27.78 -7.88
CA PRO A 152 -8.34 -28.29 -8.72
C PRO A 152 -9.72 -28.16 -8.08
N GLU A 153 -9.82 -28.49 -6.79
CA GLU A 153 -11.07 -28.47 -6.00
C GLU A 153 -11.70 -27.07 -5.92
N GLU A 154 -10.88 -26.01 -6.01
CA GLU A 154 -11.36 -24.63 -5.96
C GLU A 154 -11.88 -24.14 -7.31
N LEU A 155 -11.60 -24.85 -8.41
CA LEU A 155 -11.94 -24.43 -9.76
C LEU A 155 -13.23 -25.08 -10.27
N GLU A 156 -13.63 -26.23 -9.72
CA GLU A 156 -14.86 -26.91 -10.13
C GLU A 156 -16.10 -26.05 -9.87
N GLY A 157 -17.00 -26.00 -10.85
CA GLY A 157 -18.21 -25.21 -10.80
C GLY A 157 -18.03 -23.71 -11.10
N LYS A 158 -16.80 -23.19 -11.16
CA LYS A 158 -16.55 -21.79 -11.53
C LYS A 158 -16.72 -21.54 -13.02
N LEU A 159 -17.00 -20.28 -13.37
CA LEU A 159 -17.02 -19.80 -14.74
C LEU A 159 -15.65 -19.22 -15.11
N THR A 160 -15.21 -19.47 -16.34
CA THR A 160 -13.94 -18.96 -16.87
C THR A 160 -14.09 -18.54 -18.33
N VAL A 161 -13.17 -17.70 -18.82
CA VAL A 161 -13.13 -17.30 -20.22
C VAL A 161 -12.23 -18.26 -20.99
N MET A 162 -12.76 -18.84 -22.06
CA MET A 162 -12.05 -19.76 -22.94
C MET A 162 -11.99 -19.19 -24.37
N VAL A 163 -10.85 -19.34 -25.02
CA VAL A 163 -10.73 -19.15 -26.47
C VAL A 163 -11.16 -20.45 -27.17
N ALA A 164 -12.31 -20.42 -27.84
CA ALA A 164 -13.00 -21.59 -28.39
C ALA A 164 -12.61 -21.92 -29.83
N ASN A 165 -12.02 -21.00 -30.59
CA ASN A 165 -11.69 -21.21 -32.00
C ASN A 165 -10.19 -21.41 -32.28
N LEU A 166 -9.40 -21.74 -31.26
CA LEU A 166 -8.01 -22.14 -31.45
C LEU A 166 -7.92 -23.53 -32.08
N LYS A 167 -6.97 -23.71 -33.00
CA LYS A 167 -6.68 -25.03 -33.59
C LYS A 167 -6.31 -26.01 -32.47
N PRO A 168 -6.99 -27.16 -32.39
CA PRO A 168 -6.67 -28.16 -31.37
C PRO A 168 -5.19 -28.55 -31.43
N ARG A 169 -4.52 -28.60 -30.26
CA ARG A 169 -3.11 -28.99 -30.15
C ARG A 169 -2.97 -30.31 -29.40
N LYS A 170 -2.31 -31.30 -30.03
CA LYS A 170 -1.97 -32.58 -29.38
C LYS A 170 -0.85 -32.36 -28.37
N MET A 171 -1.11 -32.69 -27.11
CA MET A 171 -0.14 -32.69 -26.02
C MET A 171 0.18 -34.13 -25.59
N LYS A 172 1.22 -34.30 -24.77
CA LYS A 172 1.61 -35.63 -24.24
C LYS A 172 0.49 -36.33 -23.46
N PHE A 173 -0.49 -35.57 -22.98
CA PHE A 173 -1.54 -36.04 -22.05
C PHE A 173 -2.95 -36.04 -22.67
N GLY A 174 -3.08 -35.65 -23.93
CA GLY A 174 -4.37 -35.56 -24.61
C GLY A 174 -4.44 -34.44 -25.65
N MET A 175 -5.63 -34.22 -26.20
CA MET A 175 -5.91 -33.09 -27.09
C MET A 175 -6.35 -31.87 -26.26
N SER A 176 -5.77 -30.70 -26.53
CA SER A 176 -6.26 -29.42 -26.00
C SER A 176 -7.05 -28.71 -27.09
N GLU A 177 -8.33 -28.45 -26.84
CA GLU A 177 -9.30 -27.92 -27.81
C GLU A 177 -9.59 -26.42 -27.60
N GLY A 178 -8.71 -25.75 -26.85
CA GLY A 178 -8.71 -24.32 -26.64
C GLY A 178 -7.73 -23.91 -25.54
N MET A 179 -7.93 -22.71 -25.02
CA MET A 179 -7.09 -22.08 -24.00
C MET A 179 -7.94 -21.30 -23.00
N ILE A 180 -7.64 -21.43 -21.71
CA ILE A 180 -8.26 -20.65 -20.64
C ILE A 180 -7.47 -19.34 -20.45
N LEU A 181 -8.16 -18.23 -20.30
CA LEU A 181 -7.55 -16.96 -19.90
C LEU A 181 -7.51 -16.85 -18.37
N ALA A 182 -6.31 -16.70 -17.82
CA ALA A 182 -6.09 -16.50 -16.39
C ALA A 182 -5.13 -15.32 -16.19
N ALA A 183 -5.47 -14.44 -15.27
CA ALA A 183 -4.57 -13.39 -14.82
C ALA A 183 -3.65 -13.97 -13.73
N GLY A 184 -2.35 -13.77 -13.88
CA GLY A 184 -1.35 -14.18 -12.89
C GLY A 184 -0.06 -13.41 -13.10
N PRO A 185 0.84 -13.38 -12.09
CA PRO A 185 2.08 -12.59 -12.10
C PRO A 185 3.16 -13.10 -13.08
N GLY A 186 2.79 -13.70 -14.21
CA GLY A 186 3.72 -13.94 -15.32
C GLY A 186 4.92 -14.82 -15.00
N GLY A 187 4.79 -15.87 -14.17
CA GLY A 187 5.90 -16.75 -13.86
C GLY A 187 5.62 -17.67 -12.68
N SER A 188 6.35 -18.77 -12.63
CA SER A 188 6.53 -19.50 -11.38
C SER A 188 7.48 -18.69 -10.51
N ASP A 189 7.08 -18.38 -9.27
CA ASP A 189 8.06 -18.35 -8.17
C ASP A 189 8.96 -19.60 -8.23
#